data_AF-A0AA37L710-F1
#
_entry.id   AF-A0AA37L710-F1
#
_cell.length_a   1.000
_cell.length_b   1.000
_cell.length_c   1.000
_cell.angle_alpha   90.00
_cell.angle_beta   90.00
_cell.angle_gamma   90.00
#
_symmetry.space_group_name_H-M   'P 1'
#
loop_
_entity.id
_entity.type
_entity.pdbx_description
1 polymer ?
#
loop_
_entity_poly.entity_id
_entity_poly.type
_entity_poly.pdbx_seq_one_letter_code
_entity_poly.pdbx_strand_id
1 'polypeptide(L)'
;MSPHTVHTNVGVWGPTARSFNPDRWLVPNAKTLEQYHVPFSKGYRMCIGQNLATAKGITIFHETWLEKPTLMKRYLELDDVEEIDYILISHAHFDQ
;
A
#
# COMPACT_ATOMS: atom_id res chain seq x y z
N MET A 1 -8.85 3.09 12.23
CA MET A 1 -8.68 4.04 11.12
C MET A 1 -8.46 3.23 9.86
N SER A 2 -9.31 3.38 8.85
CA SER A 2 -9.20 2.61 7.60
C SER A 2 -8.02 3.12 6.75
N PRO A 3 -7.13 2.24 6.25
CA PRO A 3 -6.04 2.63 5.34
C PRO A 3 -6.54 3.41 4.12
N HIS A 4 -7.69 3.01 3.57
CA HIS A 4 -8.32 3.69 2.43
C HIS A 4 -8.62 5.17 2.74
N THR A 5 -9.21 5.44 3.91
CA THR A 5 -9.57 6.80 4.32
C THR A 5 -8.33 7.68 4.49
N VAL A 6 -7.23 7.14 5.00
CA VAL A 6 -5.98 7.89 5.18
C VAL A 6 -5.34 8.20 3.85
N HIS A 7 -5.24 7.21 2.95
CA HIS A 7 -4.54 7.34 1.67
C HIS A 7 -5.32 8.15 0.62
N THR A 8 -6.65 8.22 0.74
CA THR A 8 -7.48 9.05 -0.16
C THR A 8 -7.72 10.47 0.37
N ASN A 9 -7.17 10.81 1.54
CA ASN A 9 -7.35 12.13 2.15
C ASN A 9 -6.56 13.22 1.39
N VAL A 10 -7.28 14.09 0.69
CA VAL A 10 -6.70 15.20 -0.08
C VAL A 10 -5.97 16.24 0.80
N GLY A 11 -6.32 16.35 2.08
CA GLY A 11 -5.62 17.23 3.02
C GLY A 11 -4.22 16.73 3.40
N VAL A 12 -3.97 15.43 3.25
CA VAL A 12 -2.66 14.81 3.49
C VAL A 12 -1.89 14.65 2.18
N TRP A 13 -2.54 14.11 1.16
CA TRP A 13 -1.88 13.67 -0.08
C TRP A 13 -1.98 14.65 -1.25
N GLY A 14 -2.74 15.73 -1.08
CA GLY A 14 -3.00 16.75 -2.09
C GLY A 14 -4.11 16.36 -3.07
N PRO A 15 -4.31 17.15 -4.14
CA PRO A 15 -5.38 16.91 -5.12
C PRO A 15 -5.21 15.58 -5.87
N THR A 16 -3.99 15.07 -6.01
CA THR A 16 -3.69 13.80 -6.66
C THR A 16 -3.73 12.60 -5.70
N ALA A 17 -4.47 12.68 -4.59
CA ALA A 17 -4.56 11.59 -3.59
C ALA A 17 -5.10 10.27 -4.17
N ARG A 18 -5.92 10.34 -5.22
CA ARG A 18 -6.57 9.18 -5.85
C ARG A 18 -5.87 8.69 -7.13
N SER A 19 -4.83 9.38 -7.58
CA SER A 19 -4.14 9.12 -8.85
C SER A 19 -2.69 8.72 -8.64
N PHE A 20 -2.25 7.62 -9.25
CA PHE A 20 -0.90 7.09 -9.07
C PHE A 20 0.16 8.15 -9.38
N ASN A 21 0.85 8.61 -8.34
CA ASN A 21 1.89 9.65 -8.42
C ASN A 21 3.12 9.19 -7.60
N PRO A 22 4.08 8.49 -8.22
CA PRO A 22 5.30 8.03 -7.55
C PRO A 22 6.26 9.19 -7.23
N ASP A 23 6.20 10.29 -7.99
CA ASP A 23 7.06 11.46 -7.81
C ASP A 23 6.88 12.13 -6.44
N ARG A 24 5.76 11.86 -5.75
CA ARG A 24 5.52 12.32 -4.38
C ARG A 24 6.57 11.85 -3.37
N TRP A 25 7.34 10.81 -3.69
CA TRP A 25 8.41 10.30 -2.84
C TRP A 25 9.78 10.91 -3.18
N LEU A 26 9.88 11.65 -4.28
CA LEU A 26 11.12 12.26 -4.77
C LEU A 26 11.27 13.72 -4.30
N VAL A 27 10.23 14.31 -3.72
CA VAL A 27 10.23 15.69 -3.25
C VAL A 27 10.93 15.83 -1.88
N PRO A 28 11.57 16.98 -1.57
CA PRO A 28 12.32 17.17 -0.33
C PRO A 28 11.52 16.94 0.96
N ASN A 29 10.21 17.16 0.93
CA ASN A 29 9.31 17.00 2.07
C ASN A 29 8.63 15.62 2.15
N ALA A 30 8.98 14.66 1.29
CA ALA A 30 8.33 13.34 1.24
C ALA A 30 8.35 12.59 2.58
N LYS A 31 9.39 12.80 3.39
CA LYS A 31 9.53 12.18 4.72
C LYS A 31 8.36 12.50 5.67
N THR A 32 7.69 13.65 5.51
CA THR A 32 6.54 14.00 6.35
C THR A 32 5.31 13.13 6.03
N LEU A 33 5.25 12.56 4.83
CA LEU A 33 4.16 11.69 4.36
C LEU A 33 4.30 10.25 4.86
N GLU A 34 5.50 9.82 5.24
CA GLU A 34 5.77 8.45 5.73
C GLU A 34 4.86 8.07 6.91
N GLN A 35 4.53 9.02 7.78
CA GLN A 35 3.68 8.76 8.94
C GLN A 35 2.25 8.34 8.55
N TYR A 36 1.77 8.80 7.40
CA TYR A 36 0.44 8.53 6.85
C TYR A 36 0.46 7.35 5.86
N HIS A 37 1.64 6.89 5.46
CA HIS A 37 1.82 5.75 4.59
C HIS A 37 1.69 4.43 5.37
N VAL A 38 0.44 3.98 5.52
CA VAL A 38 0.06 2.77 6.28
C VAL A 38 -0.46 1.59 5.42
N PRO A 39 0.24 1.14 4.36
CA PRO A 39 -0.22 0.03 3.51
C PRO A 39 -0.29 -1.31 4.24
N PHE A 40 0.48 -1.45 5.33
CA PHE A 40 0.51 -2.63 6.20
C PHE A 40 -0.10 -2.34 7.58
N SER A 41 -0.99 -1.33 7.66
CA SER A 41 -1.44 -0.74 8.93
C SER A 41 -0.26 -0.14 9.74
N LYS A 42 -0.49 0.25 10.99
CA LYS A 42 0.53 0.82 11.90
C LYS A 42 0.20 0.50 13.35
N GLY A 43 1.24 0.32 14.18
CA GLY A 43 1.11 0.02 15.62
C GLY A 43 1.11 -1.48 15.91
N TYR A 44 0.61 -1.88 17.08
CA TYR A 44 0.71 -3.26 17.59
C TYR A 44 0.03 -4.34 16.74
N ARG A 45 -0.85 -3.94 15.82
CA ARG A 45 -1.60 -4.83 14.92
C ARG A 45 -1.22 -4.62 13.45
N MET A 46 -0.03 -4.06 13.20
CA MET A 46 0.52 -3.96 11.84
C MET A 46 0.87 -5.34 11.28
N CYS A 47 0.94 -5.45 9.95
CA CYS A 47 1.29 -6.71 9.30
C CYS A 47 2.69 -7.16 9.71
N ILE A 48 2.79 -8.35 10.31
CA ILE A 48 4.07 -8.99 10.66
C ILE A 48 4.94 -9.24 9.42
N GLY A 49 4.32 -9.40 8.25
CA GLY A 49 4.99 -9.59 6.96
C GLY A 49 5.62 -8.33 6.37
N GLN A 50 5.43 -7.13 6.94
CA GLN A 50 5.99 -5.90 6.38
C GLN A 50 7.51 -5.94 6.27
N ASN A 51 8.19 -6.48 7.29
CA ASN A 51 9.65 -6.57 7.30
C ASN A 51 10.14 -7.55 6.22
N LEU A 52 9.45 -8.68 6.05
CA LEU A 52 9.77 -9.66 5.02
C LEU A 52 9.56 -9.08 3.62
N ALA A 53 8.42 -8.42 3.37
CA ALA A 53 8.14 -7.76 2.11
C ALA A 53 9.21 -6.71 1.77
N THR A 54 9.58 -5.87 2.73
CA THR A 54 10.63 -4.86 2.56
C THR A 54 11.99 -5.50 2.27
N ALA A 55 12.38 -6.54 3.02
CA ALA A 55 13.66 -7.23 2.82
C ALA A 55 13.75 -7.96 1.47
N LYS A 56 12.63 -8.47 0.96
CA LYS A 56 12.52 -9.08 -0.38
C LYS A 56 12.40 -8.05 -1.51
N GLY A 57 12.43 -6.75 -1.20
CA GLY A 57 12.22 -5.67 -2.18
C GLY A 57 10.79 -5.65 -2.75
N ILE A 58 9.85 -6.36 -2.12
CA ILE A 58 8.45 -6.38 -2.52
C ILE A 58 7.84 -5.06 -2.07
N THR A 59 7.77 -4.12 -3.01
CA THR A 59 7.02 -2.88 -2.83
C THR A 59 5.57 -3.14 -3.20
N ILE A 60 4.76 -3.58 -2.23
CA ILE A 60 3.31 -3.71 -2.45
C ILE A 60 2.68 -2.32 -2.38
N PHE A 61 2.41 -1.72 -3.53
CA PHE A 61 1.53 -0.56 -3.63
C PHE A 61 0.08 -1.01 -3.46
N HIS A 62 -0.33 -1.25 -2.21
CA HIS A 62 -1.70 -1.66 -1.89
C HIS A 62 -2.70 -0.54 -2.23
N GLU A 63 -3.52 -0.79 -3.26
CA GLU A 63 -4.95 -0.49 -3.39
C GLU A 63 -5.53 0.90 -3.10
N THR A 64 -4.72 1.95 -3.00
CA THR A 64 -5.29 3.32 -2.80
C THR A 64 -5.30 4.16 -4.05
N TRP A 65 -4.75 3.62 -5.14
CA TRP A 65 -4.89 4.17 -6.48
C TRP A 65 -6.02 3.43 -7.20
N LEU A 66 -7.19 4.07 -7.26
CA LEU A 66 -8.34 3.57 -8.02
C LEU A 66 -8.06 3.54 -9.53
N GLU A 67 -7.10 4.34 -9.99
CA GLU A 67 -6.68 4.42 -11.39
C GLU A 67 -5.24 3.89 -11.55
N LYS A 68 -5.13 2.59 -11.84
CA LYS A 68 -3.85 1.98 -12.23
C LYS A 68 -3.54 2.35 -13.69
N PRO A 69 -2.31 2.77 -14.03
CA PRO A 69 -1.90 2.95 -15.41
C PRO A 69 -2.04 1.64 -16.19
N THR A 70 -2.65 1.68 -17.37
CA THR A 70 -2.86 0.51 -18.24
C THR A 70 -1.57 -0.20 -18.65
N LEU A 71 -0.43 0.51 -18.63
CA LEU A 71 0.89 0.01 -19.01
C LEU A 71 1.73 -0.52 -17.82
N MET A 72 1.15 -0.63 -16.62
CA MET A 72 1.88 -1.18 -15.47
C MET A 72 2.23 -2.64 -15.74
N LYS A 73 3.53 -2.95 -15.83
CA LYS A 73 4.04 -4.29 -16.11
C LYS A 73 3.60 -5.24 -14.99
N ARG A 74 2.85 -6.28 -15.36
CA ARG A 74 2.53 -7.40 -14.47
C ARG A 74 3.73 -8.34 -14.48
N TYR A 75 4.24 -8.65 -13.28
CA TYR A 75 5.48 -9.43 -13.13
C TYR A 75 5.21 -10.88 -12.72
N LEU A 76 4.00 -11.19 -12.23
CA LEU A 76 3.59 -12.50 -11.77
C LEU A 76 2.07 -12.62 -11.92
N GLU A 77 1.60 -13.61 -12.69
CA GLU A 77 0.18 -13.97 -12.75
C GLU A 77 -0.15 -14.98 -11.65
N LEU A 78 -1.41 -15.00 -11.21
CA LEU A 78 -1.88 -15.97 -10.20
C LEU A 78 -1.70 -17.42 -10.68
N ASP A 79 -1.88 -17.65 -11.98
CA ASP A 79 -1.72 -18.96 -12.60
C ASP A 79 -0.26 -19.43 -12.64
N ASP A 80 0.70 -18.52 -12.48
CA ASP A 80 2.15 -18.81 -12.48
C ASP A 80 2.69 -19.11 -11.06
N VAL A 81 1.84 -19.10 -10.02
CA VAL A 81 2.24 -19.30 -8.62
C VAL A 81 2.16 -20.78 -8.22
N GLU A 82 3.30 -21.48 -8.23
CA GLU A 82 3.37 -22.90 -7.84
C GLU A 82 3.34 -23.14 -6.32
N GLU A 83 3.87 -22.20 -5.54
CA GLU A 83 3.92 -22.25 -4.09
C GLU A 83 3.79 -20.84 -3.51
N ILE A 84 3.06 -20.71 -2.41
CA ILE A 84 2.88 -19.43 -1.72
C ILE A 84 2.78 -19.66 -0.21
N ASP A 85 3.71 -19.03 0.51
CA ASP A 85 3.62 -18.89 1.95
C ASP A 85 2.61 -17.77 2.26
N TYR A 86 1.35 -18.12 2.47
CA TYR A 86 0.31 -17.16 2.79
C TYR A 86 0.52 -16.55 4.19
N ILE A 87 0.71 -15.23 4.27
CA ILE A 87 0.25 -14.47 5.43
C ILE A 87 -1.14 -13.95 5.07
N LEU A 88 -2.18 -14.52 5.69
CA LEU A 88 -3.54 -14.00 5.63
C LEU A 88 -3.56 -12.57 6.19
N ILE A 89 -3.52 -11.57 5.32
CA ILE A 89 -3.92 -10.20 5.67
C ILE A 89 -5.44 -10.14 5.56
N SER A 90 -6.16 -10.84 6.45
CA SER A 90 -7.59 -10.59 6.61
C SER A 90 -7.75 -9.35 7.49
N HIS A 91 -8.04 -8.21 6.88
CA HIS A 91 -8.80 -7.20 7.60
C HIS A 91 -10.24 -7.72 7.71
N ALA A 92 -10.49 -8.60 8.69
CA ALA A 92 -11.84 -8.89 9.14
C ALA A 92 -12.35 -7.65 9.88
N HIS A 93 -13.08 -6.77 9.19
CA HIS A 93 -13.97 -5.84 9.85
C HIS A 93 -15.21 -6.63 10.26
N PHE A 94 -15.27 -7.02 11.53
CA PHE A 94 -16.56 -7.33 12.14
C PHE A 94 -17.17 -5.99 12.51
N ASP A 95 -17.95 -5.43 11.59
CA ASP A 95 -18.83 -4.32 11.92
C ASP A 95 -19.83 -4.84 12.97
N GLN A 96 -19.73 -4.30 14.19
CA GLN A 96 -20.80 -4.33 15.18
C GLN A 96 -21.59 -3.03 15.08
#